data_AF-A0AAD5SFL4-F1
#
_entry.id   AF-A0AAD5SFL4-F1
#
_cell.length_a   1.000
_cell.length_b   1.000
_cell.length_c   1.000
_cell.angle_alpha   90.00
_cell.angle_beta   90.00
_cell.angle_gamma   90.00
#
_symmetry.space_group_name_H-M   'P 1'
#
loop_
_entity.id
_entity.type
_entity.pdbx_description
1 polymer ?
#
loop_
_entity_poly.entity_id
_entity_poly.type
_entity_poly.pdbx_seq_one_letter_code
_entity_poly.pdbx_strand_id
1 'polypeptide(L)'
;MTNKTCIVCQKPSQSVCSSCKVATYCSKDCQKSHWKVHKPTCTNSTNPPTPPAESPRTTFASYPSSAAREPHPQDWLPGLSPSGAAEWFVDCYRLRLDDDMVWGGGNLHGLYDPEATPKSIAADFLVFCKLAVAHKVVPSNFDWSLCLTKAQELLPYAFEKDDAREKYGGENIFSSLMGRRSLRMTGQWVYGSGHGDMSSGQKHEDVAREVEAEGAGLFEKAAMFADVGGSTMWKKLARDLKLVHVR
;
A
#
# COMPACT_ATOMS: atom_id res chain seq x y z
N MET A 1 13.27 30.19 -29.19
CA MET A 1 12.33 29.36 -28.41
C MET A 1 12.75 27.91 -28.57
N THR A 2 13.30 27.27 -27.54
CA THR A 2 13.70 25.85 -27.62
C THR A 2 12.45 24.98 -27.64
N ASN A 3 12.23 24.26 -28.74
CA ASN A 3 11.10 23.36 -28.91
C ASN A 3 11.34 22.12 -28.04
N LYS A 4 10.78 22.10 -26.82
CA LYS A 4 10.97 20.98 -25.89
C LYS A 4 10.09 19.80 -26.33
N THR A 5 10.68 18.62 -26.44
CA THR A 5 9.97 17.39 -26.84
C THR A 5 9.85 16.44 -25.66
N CYS A 6 8.79 15.64 -25.66
CA CYS A 6 8.56 14.59 -24.68
C CYS A 6 9.66 13.54 -24.77
N ILE A 7 10.33 13.22 -23.66
CA ILE A 7 11.41 12.23 -23.63
C ILE A 7 10.94 10.81 -23.98
N VAL A 8 9.63 10.53 -23.84
CA VAL A 8 9.04 9.21 -24.10
C VAL A 8 8.59 9.04 -25.53
N CYS A 9 7.89 10.03 -26.10
CA CYS A 9 7.22 9.89 -27.40
C CYS A 9 7.59 10.96 -28.42
N GLN A 10 8.54 11.84 -28.09
CA GLN A 10 9.09 12.91 -28.94
C GLN A 10 8.09 13.95 -29.45
N LYS A 11 6.82 13.90 -29.02
CA LYS A 11 5.82 14.94 -29.31
C LYS A 11 6.20 16.27 -28.64
N PRO A 12 5.84 17.43 -29.22
CA PRO A 12 6.04 18.73 -28.59
C PRO A 12 5.42 18.75 -27.19
N SER A 13 6.13 19.34 -26.23
CA SER A 13 5.65 19.49 -24.87
C SER A 13 6.11 20.80 -24.24
N GLN A 14 5.25 21.39 -23.42
CA GLN A 14 5.56 22.54 -22.58
C GLN A 14 5.74 22.16 -21.11
N SER A 15 5.45 20.91 -20.74
CA SER A 15 5.45 20.45 -19.35
C SER A 15 6.76 19.74 -19.00
N VAL A 16 7.37 20.16 -17.89
CA VAL A 16 8.60 19.56 -17.34
C VAL A 16 8.31 18.90 -16.00
N CYS A 17 9.17 17.96 -15.59
CA CYS A 17 9.13 17.37 -14.26
C CYS A 17 9.08 18.49 -13.21
N SER A 18 8.07 18.44 -12.33
CA SER A 18 7.85 19.47 -11.32
C SER A 18 8.99 19.61 -10.32
N SER A 19 9.72 18.52 -10.05
CA SER A 19 10.84 18.47 -9.10
C SER A 19 12.15 18.97 -9.74
N CYS A 20 12.69 18.24 -10.71
CA CYS A 20 14.01 18.59 -11.27
C CYS A 20 13.98 19.69 -12.34
N LYS A 21 12.83 19.90 -13.01
CA LYS A 21 12.66 20.72 -14.22
C LYS A 21 13.50 20.30 -15.43
N VAL A 22 14.18 19.15 -15.37
CA VAL A 22 15.08 18.62 -16.42
C VAL A 22 14.32 17.82 -17.48
N ALA A 23 13.55 16.81 -17.09
CA ALA A 23 12.83 15.95 -18.04
C ALA A 23 11.53 16.62 -18.53
N THR A 24 11.21 16.47 -19.82
CA THR A 24 10.01 17.04 -20.47
C THR A 24 9.04 15.93 -20.87
N TYR A 25 7.73 16.14 -20.63
CA TYR A 25 6.68 15.14 -20.88
C TYR A 25 5.45 15.76 -21.51
N CYS A 26 4.87 15.18 -22.57
CA CYS A 26 3.64 15.72 -23.18
C CYS A 26 2.36 15.42 -22.37
N SER A 27 2.42 14.46 -21.44
CA SER A 27 1.31 14.07 -20.58
C SER A 27 1.81 13.48 -19.26
N LYS A 28 0.93 13.41 -18.26
CA LYS A 28 1.21 12.71 -17.00
C LYS A 28 1.52 11.22 -17.24
N ASP A 29 0.89 10.60 -18.22
CA ASP A 29 1.14 9.18 -18.55
C ASP A 29 2.57 8.95 -19.06
N CYS A 30 3.08 9.86 -19.91
CA CYS A 30 4.48 9.81 -20.34
C CYS A 30 5.45 10.09 -19.18
N GLN A 31 5.08 10.93 -18.21
CA GLN A 31 5.89 11.11 -17.01
C GLN A 31 5.91 9.84 -16.14
N LYS A 32 4.74 9.21 -15.94
CA LYS A 32 4.59 7.98 -15.14
C LYS A 32 5.33 6.80 -15.78
N SER A 33 5.24 6.61 -17.09
CA SER A 33 5.93 5.50 -17.79
C SER A 33 7.44 5.62 -17.72
N HIS A 34 7.99 6.83 -17.78
CA HIS A 34 9.43 7.08 -17.65
C HIS A 34 9.91 7.16 -16.20
N TRP A 35 9.01 7.18 -15.21
CA TRP A 35 9.35 7.49 -13.82
C TRP A 35 10.35 6.51 -13.22
N LYS A 36 10.25 5.20 -13.53
CA LYS A 36 11.20 4.19 -13.04
C LYS A 36 12.66 4.49 -13.43
N VAL A 37 12.88 5.05 -14.62
CA VAL A 37 14.22 5.45 -15.13
C VAL A 37 14.61 6.85 -14.65
N HIS A 38 13.64 7.76 -14.55
CA HIS A 38 13.89 9.14 -14.14
C HIS A 38 14.10 9.30 -12.63
N LYS A 39 13.36 8.56 -11.79
CA LYS A 39 13.34 8.69 -10.33
C LYS A 39 14.73 8.65 -9.68
N PRO A 40 15.65 7.73 -10.05
CA PRO A 40 16.99 7.70 -9.47
C PRO A 40 17.84 8.96 -9.78
N THR A 41 17.54 9.66 -10.87
CA THR A 41 18.30 10.84 -11.33
C THR A 41 17.53 12.15 -11.16
N CYS A 42 16.31 12.10 -10.61
CA CYS A 42 15.45 13.26 -10.41
C CYS A 42 15.92 14.05 -9.18
N THR A 43 16.91 14.91 -9.37
CA THR A 43 17.44 15.79 -8.31
C THR A 43 16.73 17.14 -8.34
N ASN A 44 16.26 17.58 -7.17
CA ASN A 44 15.46 18.79 -7.03
C ASN A 44 16.37 20.03 -7.18
N SER A 45 16.22 20.80 -8.26
CA SER A 45 17.12 21.91 -8.58
C SER A 45 16.82 23.20 -7.78
N THR A 46 16.06 23.14 -6.68
CA THR A 46 15.53 24.33 -6.00
C THR A 46 15.90 24.52 -4.53
N ASN A 47 16.86 23.81 -3.95
CA ASN A 47 17.40 24.19 -2.63
C ASN A 47 18.93 24.04 -2.53
N PRO A 48 19.69 25.10 -2.21
CA PRO A 48 21.05 24.92 -1.67
C PRO A 48 20.98 24.23 -0.30
N PRO A 49 22.05 23.52 0.13
CA PRO A 49 22.08 22.84 1.41
C PRO A 49 22.03 23.87 2.53
N THR A 50 20.89 23.96 3.21
CA THR A 50 20.83 24.65 4.50
C THR A 50 21.55 23.76 5.53
N PRO A 51 22.44 24.31 6.36
CA PRO A 51 23.03 23.55 7.45
C PRO A 51 21.92 23.01 8.36
N PRO A 52 22.11 21.86 9.02
CA PRO A 52 21.09 21.25 9.86
C PRO A 52 20.72 22.26 10.94
N ALA A 53 19.47 22.74 10.91
CA ALA A 53 18.93 23.53 11.99
C ALA A 53 19.07 22.70 13.26
N GLU A 54 19.88 23.20 14.19
CA GLU A 54 20.00 22.66 15.53
C GLU A 54 18.59 22.46 16.09
N SER A 55 18.31 21.22 16.46
CA SER A 55 17.12 20.84 17.22
C SER A 55 16.99 21.80 18.40
N PRO A 56 15.82 22.42 18.64
CA PRO A 56 15.56 23.09 19.90
C PRO A 56 15.59 22.03 20.99
N ARG A 57 16.76 21.92 21.63
CA ARG A 57 16.96 21.19 22.85
C ARG A 57 16.30 21.97 23.97
N THR A 58 14.99 21.83 24.17
CA THR A 58 14.42 22.08 25.50
C THR A 58 13.01 21.53 25.66
N THR A 59 12.91 20.75 26.76
CA THR A 59 11.76 20.47 27.60
C THR A 59 10.62 19.67 26.97
N PHE A 60 10.54 18.40 27.39
CA PHE A 60 9.27 17.71 27.55
C PHE A 60 8.30 18.65 28.27
N ALA A 61 7.48 19.37 27.51
CA ALA A 61 6.30 19.99 28.05
C ALA A 61 5.48 18.85 28.66
N SER A 62 5.27 18.92 29.97
CA SER A 62 4.34 18.09 30.71
C SER A 62 2.97 18.22 30.06
N TYR A 63 2.66 17.29 29.16
CA TYR A 63 1.32 17.13 28.62
C TYR A 63 0.36 16.86 29.79
N PRO A 64 -0.80 17.52 29.83
CA PRO A 64 -1.81 17.18 30.82
C PRO A 64 -2.15 15.69 30.65
N SER A 65 -1.96 14.95 31.73
CA SER A 65 -2.31 13.54 31.88
C SER A 65 -3.83 13.39 31.93
N SER A 66 -4.51 13.64 30.81
CA SER A 66 -5.78 13.00 30.53
C SER A 66 -5.43 11.72 29.78
N ALA A 67 -5.55 10.58 30.45
CA ALA A 67 -5.14 9.25 29.97
C ALA A 67 -5.35 9.10 28.46
N ALA A 68 -4.26 9.17 27.69
CA ALA A 68 -4.28 8.88 26.26
C ALA A 68 -4.73 7.42 26.12
N ARG A 69 -5.93 7.21 25.59
CA ARG A 69 -6.42 5.87 25.28
C ARG A 69 -5.39 5.19 24.38
N GLU A 70 -5.00 3.97 24.74
CA GLU A 70 -4.09 3.19 23.90
C GLU A 70 -4.67 3.03 22.49
N PRO A 71 -3.86 3.21 21.43
CA PRO A 71 -4.30 3.01 20.07
C PRO A 71 -4.86 1.61 19.88
N HIS A 72 -6.06 1.51 19.31
CA HIS A 72 -6.72 0.23 19.08
C HIS A 72 -6.61 -0.17 17.60
N PRO A 73 -6.35 -1.46 17.27
CA PRO A 73 -6.19 -1.92 15.89
C PRO A 73 -7.35 -1.63 14.93
N GLN A 74 -8.53 -1.32 15.47
CA GLN A 74 -9.74 -0.99 14.71
C GLN A 74 -10.05 0.51 14.62
N ASP A 75 -9.15 1.39 15.09
CA ASP A 75 -9.36 2.85 15.07
C ASP A 75 -9.45 3.44 13.64
N TRP A 76 -9.17 2.64 12.62
CA TRP A 76 -9.37 3.01 11.21
C TRP A 76 -10.85 2.91 10.75
N LEU A 77 -11.71 2.17 11.44
CA LEU A 77 -13.10 1.94 11.01
C LEU A 77 -14.08 3.10 11.22
N PRO A 78 -14.06 3.82 12.36
CA PRO A 78 -15.13 4.77 12.67
C PRO A 78 -15.36 5.80 11.56
N GLY A 79 -16.62 5.97 11.18
CA GLY A 79 -17.06 6.92 10.15
C GLY A 79 -16.91 6.46 8.70
N LEU A 80 -16.49 5.21 8.45
CA LEU A 80 -16.53 4.60 7.11
C LEU A 80 -17.85 3.86 6.89
N SER A 81 -18.38 3.95 5.67
CA SER A 81 -19.43 3.02 5.22
C SER A 81 -18.83 1.61 5.03
N PRO A 82 -19.63 0.53 4.99
CA PRO A 82 -19.11 -0.81 4.73
C PRO A 82 -18.27 -0.92 3.45
N SER A 83 -18.72 -0.26 2.37
CA SER A 83 -17.97 -0.18 1.10
C SER A 83 -16.67 0.63 1.24
N GLY A 84 -16.71 1.74 1.98
CA GLY A 84 -15.51 2.55 2.24
C GLY A 84 -14.50 1.82 3.13
N ALA A 85 -14.95 1.01 4.09
CA ALA A 85 -14.08 0.17 4.90
C ALA A 85 -13.43 -0.95 4.08
N ALA A 86 -14.19 -1.60 3.19
CA ALA A 86 -13.66 -2.58 2.24
C ALA A 86 -12.60 -1.96 1.30
N GLU A 87 -12.89 -0.78 0.74
CA GLU A 87 -11.95 -0.07 -0.13
C GLU A 87 -10.67 0.37 0.61
N TRP A 88 -10.80 0.96 1.81
CA TRP A 88 -9.67 1.32 2.66
C TRP A 88 -8.77 0.11 2.96
N PHE A 89 -9.38 -1.03 3.30
CA PHE A 89 -8.65 -2.25 3.63
C PHE A 89 -7.84 -2.78 2.45
N VAL A 90 -8.41 -2.74 1.24
CA VAL A 90 -7.70 -3.17 0.01
C VAL A 90 -6.60 -2.17 -0.36
N ASP A 91 -6.84 -0.86 -0.25
CA ASP A 91 -5.83 0.16 -0.50
C ASP A 91 -4.70 0.11 0.54
N CYS A 92 -4.99 -0.29 1.78
CA CYS A 92 -3.99 -0.54 2.81
C CYS A 92 -3.02 -1.64 2.38
N TYR A 93 -3.54 -2.74 1.84
CA TYR A 93 -2.71 -3.80 1.27
C TYR A 93 -1.88 -3.29 0.09
N ARG A 94 -2.51 -2.59 -0.87
CA ARG A 94 -1.82 -2.09 -2.06
C ARG A 94 -0.69 -1.10 -1.72
N LEU A 95 -0.93 -0.20 -0.76
CA LEU A 95 0.11 0.71 -0.25
C LEU A 95 1.24 -0.04 0.44
N ARG A 96 0.90 -1.11 1.17
CA ARG A 96 1.91 -1.92 1.85
C ARG A 96 2.84 -2.61 0.86
N LEU A 97 2.34 -3.10 -0.27
CA LEU A 97 3.19 -3.65 -1.33
C LEU A 97 4.17 -2.61 -1.89
N ASP A 98 3.70 -1.37 -2.11
CA ASP A 98 4.56 -0.27 -2.55
C ASP A 98 5.64 0.04 -1.50
N ASP A 99 5.24 0.09 -0.23
CA ASP A 99 6.15 0.36 0.87
C ASP A 99 7.20 -0.76 1.04
N ASP A 100 6.82 -2.03 0.91
CA ASP A 100 7.76 -3.16 0.99
C ASP A 100 8.74 -3.18 -0.20
N MET A 101 8.29 -2.74 -1.38
CA MET A 101 9.17 -2.55 -2.54
C MET A 101 10.13 -1.36 -2.36
N VAL A 102 9.67 -0.24 -1.80
CA VAL A 102 10.48 1.00 -1.66
C VAL A 102 11.37 0.98 -0.42
N TRP A 103 10.89 0.46 0.71
CA TRP A 103 11.53 0.52 2.02
C TRP A 103 11.87 -0.85 2.62
N GLY A 104 11.19 -1.92 2.19
CA GLY A 104 11.42 -3.30 2.63
C GLY A 104 12.57 -4.02 1.91
N GLY A 105 13.63 -3.29 1.52
CA GLY A 105 14.78 -3.88 0.84
C GLY A 105 14.52 -4.38 -0.59
N GLY A 106 13.47 -3.89 -1.25
CA GLY A 106 13.10 -4.33 -2.60
C GLY A 106 12.31 -5.63 -2.60
N ASN A 107 11.53 -5.90 -1.55
CA ASN A 107 10.64 -7.05 -1.50
C ASN A 107 9.53 -6.90 -2.56
N LEU A 108 9.65 -7.63 -3.67
CA LEU A 108 8.68 -7.65 -4.76
C LEU A 108 7.70 -8.80 -4.53
N HIS A 109 6.49 -8.48 -4.09
CA HIS A 109 5.43 -9.46 -3.84
C HIS A 109 4.06 -8.91 -4.25
N GLY A 110 3.03 -9.75 -4.20
CA GLY A 110 1.68 -9.39 -4.64
C GLY A 110 1.69 -8.86 -6.08
N LEU A 111 1.14 -7.66 -6.30
CA LEU A 111 1.07 -7.05 -7.64
C LEU A 111 2.41 -6.50 -8.15
N TYR A 112 3.41 -6.37 -7.28
CA TYR A 112 4.74 -5.84 -7.63
C TYR A 112 5.73 -6.95 -8.02
N ASP A 113 5.37 -8.23 -7.83
CA ASP A 113 6.14 -9.36 -8.33
C ASP A 113 6.07 -9.42 -9.87
N PRO A 114 7.20 -9.38 -10.60
CA PRO A 114 7.21 -9.46 -12.07
C PRO A 114 6.62 -10.76 -12.62
N GLU A 115 6.63 -11.84 -11.84
CA GLU A 115 6.08 -13.15 -12.20
C GLU A 115 4.68 -13.37 -11.59
N ALA A 116 4.05 -12.30 -11.10
CA ALA A 116 2.74 -12.37 -10.49
C ALA A 116 1.68 -12.98 -11.41
N THR A 117 0.91 -13.90 -10.85
CA THR A 117 -0.29 -14.45 -11.47
C THR A 117 -1.52 -14.02 -10.66
N PRO A 118 -2.73 -14.08 -11.25
CA PRO A 118 -3.97 -13.88 -10.50
C PRO A 118 -4.05 -14.73 -9.21
N LYS A 119 -3.52 -15.96 -9.25
CA LYS A 119 -3.49 -16.87 -8.11
C LYS A 119 -2.47 -16.45 -7.06
N SER A 120 -1.26 -16.05 -7.45
CA SER A 120 -0.23 -15.63 -6.48
C SER A 120 -0.60 -14.31 -5.81
N ILE A 121 -1.19 -13.35 -6.53
CA ILE A 121 -1.72 -12.11 -5.94
C ILE A 121 -2.85 -12.41 -4.95
N ALA A 122 -3.77 -13.31 -5.30
CA ALA A 122 -4.84 -13.72 -4.39
C ALA A 122 -4.29 -14.47 -3.16
N ALA A 123 -3.21 -15.26 -3.29
CA ALA A 123 -2.56 -15.93 -2.17
C ALA A 123 -1.84 -14.93 -1.24
N ASP A 124 -1.13 -13.95 -1.80
CA ASP A 124 -0.47 -12.89 -1.02
C ASP A 124 -1.49 -12.02 -0.27
N PHE A 125 -2.58 -11.65 -0.95
CA PHE A 125 -3.70 -10.94 -0.31
C PHE A 125 -4.40 -11.79 0.76
N LEU A 126 -4.43 -13.13 0.62
CA LEU A 126 -4.94 -14.01 1.66
C LEU A 126 -4.10 -13.94 2.94
N VAL A 127 -2.77 -13.87 2.83
CA VAL A 127 -1.87 -13.68 3.99
C VAL A 127 -2.23 -12.38 4.72
N PHE A 128 -2.40 -11.28 3.99
CA PHE A 128 -2.84 -10.00 4.56
C PHE A 128 -4.17 -10.13 5.31
N CYS A 129 -5.18 -10.75 4.69
CA CYS A 129 -6.50 -10.95 5.29
C CYS A 129 -6.44 -11.82 6.56
N LYS A 130 -5.68 -12.92 6.54
CA LYS A 130 -5.51 -13.80 7.70
C LYS A 130 -4.81 -13.10 8.85
N LEU A 131 -3.79 -12.29 8.55
CA LEU A 131 -3.11 -11.49 9.55
C LEU A 131 -4.03 -10.44 10.18
N ALA A 132 -4.89 -9.80 9.38
CA ALA A 132 -5.86 -8.85 9.89
C ALA A 132 -6.86 -9.49 10.87
N VAL A 133 -7.28 -10.73 10.62
CA VAL A 133 -8.10 -11.52 11.56
C VAL A 133 -7.29 -11.86 12.81
N ALA A 134 -6.08 -12.41 12.64
CA ALA A 134 -5.22 -12.85 13.75
C ALA A 134 -4.83 -11.72 14.71
N HIS A 135 -4.67 -10.50 14.18
CA HIS A 135 -4.37 -9.29 14.95
C HIS A 135 -5.60 -8.45 15.31
N LYS A 136 -6.81 -8.93 15.01
CA LYS A 136 -8.09 -8.27 15.35
C LYS A 136 -8.20 -6.85 14.77
N VAL A 137 -7.58 -6.62 13.61
CA VAL A 137 -7.61 -5.35 12.87
C VAL A 137 -8.97 -5.14 12.20
N VAL A 138 -9.61 -6.23 11.81
CA VAL A 138 -11.00 -6.24 11.33
C VAL A 138 -11.94 -6.77 12.42
N PRO A 139 -13.18 -6.30 12.50
CA PRO A 139 -14.17 -6.83 13.43
C PRO A 139 -14.69 -8.19 12.94
N SER A 140 -15.29 -8.98 13.83
CA SER A 140 -15.82 -10.31 13.48
C SER A 140 -16.94 -10.29 12.45
N ASN A 141 -17.64 -9.16 12.30
CA ASN A 141 -18.70 -8.93 11.33
C ASN A 141 -18.22 -8.16 10.09
N PHE A 142 -16.91 -8.14 9.82
CA PHE A 142 -16.37 -7.49 8.62
C PHE A 142 -16.95 -8.12 7.34
N ASP A 143 -17.39 -7.28 6.41
CA ASP A 143 -18.02 -7.73 5.17
C ASP A 143 -16.96 -8.17 4.15
N TRP A 144 -16.56 -9.43 4.24
CA TRP A 144 -15.60 -10.03 3.31
C TRP A 144 -16.12 -10.09 1.88
N SER A 145 -17.43 -10.11 1.65
CA SER A 145 -18.00 -10.10 0.31
C SER A 145 -17.75 -8.76 -0.39
N LEU A 146 -17.97 -7.65 0.33
CA LEU A 146 -17.62 -6.32 -0.16
C LEU A 146 -16.10 -6.16 -0.31
N CYS A 147 -15.31 -6.65 0.64
CA CYS A 147 -13.85 -6.64 0.57
C CYS A 147 -13.34 -7.33 -0.70
N LEU A 148 -13.80 -8.56 -0.98
CA LEU A 148 -13.37 -9.31 -2.16
C LEU A 148 -13.90 -8.72 -3.48
N THR A 149 -15.06 -8.04 -3.43
CA THR A 149 -15.56 -7.25 -4.57
C THR A 149 -14.61 -6.07 -4.85
N LYS A 150 -14.21 -5.33 -3.82
CA LYS A 150 -13.23 -4.24 -3.95
C LYS A 150 -11.84 -4.75 -4.35
N ALA A 151 -11.42 -5.90 -3.85
CA ALA A 151 -10.17 -6.53 -4.24
C ALA A 151 -10.15 -6.83 -5.75
N GLN A 152 -11.25 -7.35 -6.31
CA GLN A 152 -11.38 -7.60 -7.74
C GLN A 152 -11.25 -6.31 -8.58
N GLU A 153 -11.75 -5.18 -8.07
CA GLU A 153 -11.69 -3.86 -8.73
C GLU A 153 -10.29 -3.22 -8.64
N LEU A 154 -9.61 -3.35 -7.49
CA LEU A 154 -8.47 -2.50 -7.13
C LEU A 154 -7.11 -3.20 -7.22
N LEU A 155 -7.03 -4.50 -6.94
CA LEU A 155 -5.77 -5.26 -6.97
C LEU A 155 -5.03 -5.26 -8.32
N PRO A 156 -5.67 -5.05 -9.49
CA PRO A 156 -4.94 -4.89 -10.75
C PRO A 156 -4.06 -3.64 -10.86
N TYR A 157 -4.17 -2.70 -9.91
CA TYR A 157 -3.56 -1.39 -10.01
C TYR A 157 -2.61 -1.14 -8.83
N ALA A 158 -1.41 -0.61 -9.10
CA ALA A 158 -0.52 -0.10 -8.06
C ALA A 158 -1.18 1.04 -7.27
N PHE A 159 -0.77 1.24 -6.02
CA PHE A 159 -1.26 2.31 -5.15
C PHE A 159 -0.12 2.86 -4.32
N GLU A 160 0.39 4.01 -4.74
CA GLU A 160 1.53 4.65 -4.11
C GLU A 160 1.08 5.63 -3.02
N LYS A 161 2.04 6.11 -2.22
CA LYS A 161 1.77 7.13 -1.20
C LYS A 161 1.09 8.39 -1.74
N ASP A 162 1.42 8.80 -2.96
CA ASP A 162 0.81 9.99 -3.57
C ASP A 162 -0.65 9.75 -3.98
N ASP A 163 -1.01 8.52 -4.41
CA ASP A 163 -2.41 8.14 -4.64
C ASP A 163 -3.20 8.16 -3.33
N ALA A 164 -2.61 7.66 -2.23
CA ALA A 164 -3.22 7.72 -0.90
C ALA A 164 -3.47 9.17 -0.44
N ARG A 165 -2.52 10.07 -0.70
CA ARG A 165 -2.65 11.50 -0.37
C ARG A 165 -3.75 12.17 -1.21
N GLU A 166 -3.81 11.89 -2.51
CA GLU A 166 -4.84 12.43 -3.40
C GLU A 166 -6.23 11.92 -3.00
N LYS A 167 -6.36 10.63 -2.69
CA LYS A 167 -7.64 10.00 -2.36
C LYS A 167 -8.16 10.35 -0.97
N TYR A 168 -7.27 10.41 0.04
CA TYR A 168 -7.66 10.53 1.45
C TYR A 168 -7.26 11.85 2.10
N GLY A 169 -6.64 12.78 1.36
CA GLY A 169 -6.24 14.11 1.86
C GLY A 169 -4.95 14.11 2.69
N GLY A 170 -4.31 12.96 2.88
CA GLY A 170 -3.00 12.83 3.54
C GLY A 170 -2.70 11.39 3.94
N GLU A 171 -1.41 11.00 3.87
CA GLU A 171 -0.94 9.69 4.33
C GLU A 171 0.41 9.82 5.05
N ASN A 172 0.41 9.47 6.34
CA ASN A 172 1.59 9.31 7.18
C ASN A 172 1.24 8.51 8.45
N ILE A 173 2.23 7.83 9.03
CA ILE A 173 2.06 7.00 10.24
C ILE A 173 1.65 7.79 11.49
N PHE A 174 1.91 9.10 11.52
CA PHE A 174 1.61 10.00 12.65
C PHE A 174 0.19 10.58 12.58
N SER A 175 -0.55 10.38 11.49
CA SER A 175 -1.93 10.86 11.33
C SER A 175 -2.82 10.31 12.45
N SER A 176 -2.56 9.07 12.89
CA SER A 176 -3.25 8.41 14.01
C SER A 176 -3.01 9.11 15.35
N LEU A 177 -1.82 9.68 15.59
CA LEU A 177 -1.55 10.48 16.80
C LEU A 177 -2.38 11.77 16.85
N MET A 178 -2.83 12.26 15.69
CA MET A 178 -3.71 13.42 15.56
C MET A 178 -5.19 13.02 15.40
N GLY A 179 -5.53 11.76 15.70
CA GLY A 179 -6.90 11.24 15.61
C GLY A 179 -7.42 11.05 14.17
N ARG A 180 -6.52 11.02 13.18
CA ARG A 180 -6.86 10.76 11.77
C ARG A 180 -6.50 9.33 11.39
N ARG A 181 -7.18 8.76 10.39
CA ARG A 181 -6.84 7.42 9.88
C ARG A 181 -5.52 7.45 9.10
N SER A 182 -4.78 6.33 9.09
CA SER A 182 -3.57 6.12 8.27
C SER A 182 -3.54 4.70 7.75
N LEU A 183 -3.33 4.55 6.45
CA LEU A 183 -3.17 3.24 5.81
C LEU A 183 -1.93 2.53 6.33
N ARG A 184 -0.82 3.24 6.52
CA ARG A 184 0.42 2.65 7.06
C ARG A 184 0.28 2.16 8.49
N MET A 185 -0.47 2.88 9.33
CA MET A 185 -0.77 2.41 10.68
C MET A 185 -1.67 1.17 10.65
N THR A 186 -2.71 1.16 9.80
CA THR A 186 -3.52 -0.04 9.58
C THR A 186 -2.65 -1.22 9.13
N GLY A 187 -1.75 -1.01 8.16
CA GLY A 187 -0.84 -2.02 7.65
C GLY A 187 0.14 -2.54 8.71
N GLN A 188 0.63 -1.66 9.59
CA GLN A 188 1.47 -2.08 10.71
C GLN A 188 0.71 -2.99 11.68
N TRP A 189 -0.55 -2.67 12.00
CA TRP A 189 -1.37 -3.56 12.83
C TRP A 189 -1.67 -4.89 12.13
N VAL A 190 -1.87 -4.88 10.81
CA VAL A 190 -2.10 -6.13 10.06
C VAL A 190 -0.85 -6.99 10.11
N TYR A 191 0.32 -6.52 9.71
CA TYR A 191 1.51 -7.36 9.65
C TYR A 191 2.16 -7.61 11.02
N GLY A 192 1.86 -6.77 12.02
CA GLY A 192 2.58 -6.75 13.29
C GLY A 192 4.00 -6.19 13.19
N SER A 193 4.38 -5.65 12.02
CA SER A 193 5.67 -5.00 11.75
C SER A 193 5.48 -3.74 10.89
N GLY A 194 6.36 -2.77 11.08
CA GLY A 194 6.40 -1.55 10.30
C GLY A 194 6.98 -1.78 8.90
N HIS A 195 6.64 -0.91 7.97
CA HIS A 195 7.11 -0.96 6.57
C HIS A 195 8.63 -0.76 6.35
N GLY A 196 9.38 -0.48 7.42
CA GLY A 196 10.84 -0.31 7.38
C GLY A 196 11.57 -1.33 8.24
N ASP A 197 10.84 -2.28 8.81
CA ASP A 197 11.44 -3.34 9.62
C ASP A 197 12.09 -4.36 8.68
N MET A 198 13.34 -4.71 8.97
CA MET A 198 14.13 -5.64 8.14
C MET A 198 13.69 -7.11 8.28
N SER A 199 12.80 -7.42 9.22
CA SER A 199 12.32 -8.77 9.52
C SER A 199 10.81 -8.77 9.74
N SER A 200 10.17 -9.83 9.26
CA SER A 200 8.78 -10.16 9.59
C SER A 200 8.63 -10.59 11.04
N GLY A 201 7.44 -10.38 11.61
CA GLY A 201 7.08 -11.01 12.88
C GLY A 201 6.76 -12.49 12.69
N GLN A 202 6.99 -13.32 13.71
CA GLN A 202 6.76 -14.78 13.67
C GLN A 202 5.38 -15.16 13.11
N LYS A 203 4.32 -14.44 13.51
CA LYS A 203 2.96 -14.70 13.01
C LYS A 203 2.81 -14.46 11.50
N HIS A 204 3.48 -13.45 10.96
CA HIS A 204 3.50 -13.22 9.52
C HIS A 204 4.17 -14.41 8.82
N GLU A 205 5.33 -14.85 9.30
CA GLU A 205 6.04 -16.00 8.74
C GLU A 205 5.23 -17.29 8.81
N ASP A 206 4.54 -17.53 9.93
CA ASP A 206 3.71 -18.71 10.12
C ASP A 206 2.53 -18.74 9.14
N VAL A 207 1.81 -17.63 9.00
CA VAL A 207 0.66 -17.53 8.07
C VAL A 207 1.13 -17.61 6.62
N ALA A 208 2.22 -16.92 6.26
CA ALA A 208 2.77 -16.96 4.90
C ALA A 208 3.18 -18.40 4.52
N ARG A 209 3.88 -19.10 5.42
CA ARG A 209 4.29 -20.49 5.24
C ARG A 209 3.11 -21.46 5.14
N GLU A 210 2.05 -21.25 5.93
CA GLU A 210 0.83 -22.05 5.84
C GLU A 210 0.18 -21.91 4.45
N VAL A 211 0.06 -20.68 3.94
CA VAL A 211 -0.49 -20.41 2.61
C VAL A 211 0.39 -20.97 1.50
N GLU A 212 1.70 -20.80 1.61
CA GLU A 212 2.67 -21.31 0.63
C GLU A 212 2.69 -22.85 0.56
N ALA A 213 2.58 -23.53 1.71
CA ALA A 213 2.60 -24.98 1.79
C ALA A 213 1.48 -25.66 0.99
N GLU A 214 0.35 -24.99 0.77
CA GLU A 214 -0.75 -25.53 -0.03
C GLU A 214 -0.49 -25.47 -1.55
N GLY A 215 0.45 -24.62 -1.98
CA GLY A 215 0.89 -24.49 -3.37
C GLY A 215 -0.27 -24.35 -4.37
N ALA A 216 -0.22 -25.14 -5.45
CA ALA A 216 -1.25 -25.12 -6.50
C ALA A 216 -2.65 -25.54 -6.01
N GLY A 217 -2.73 -26.25 -4.88
CA GLY A 217 -3.96 -26.76 -4.28
C GLY A 217 -4.66 -25.78 -3.33
N LEU A 218 -4.06 -24.63 -3.01
CA LEU A 218 -4.57 -23.65 -2.04
C LEU A 218 -6.06 -23.36 -2.20
N PHE A 219 -6.49 -23.05 -3.43
CA PHE A 219 -7.88 -22.65 -3.69
C PHE A 219 -8.89 -23.80 -3.53
N GLU A 220 -8.45 -25.06 -3.47
CA GLU A 220 -9.30 -26.21 -3.19
C GLU A 220 -9.51 -26.48 -1.69
N LYS A 221 -8.74 -25.82 -0.82
CA LYS A 221 -8.81 -25.97 0.63
C LYS A 221 -9.81 -25.00 1.24
N ALA A 222 -11.09 -25.37 1.26
CA ALA A 222 -12.16 -24.50 1.77
C ALA A 222 -11.88 -23.94 3.18
N ALA A 223 -11.24 -24.73 4.05
CA ALA A 223 -10.86 -24.33 5.41
C ALA A 223 -9.92 -23.11 5.45
N MET A 224 -9.07 -22.92 4.44
CA MET A 224 -8.15 -21.78 4.35
C MET A 224 -8.87 -20.44 4.23
N PHE A 225 -10.16 -20.45 3.87
CA PHE A 225 -10.92 -19.24 3.59
C PHE A 225 -12.08 -19.03 4.58
N ALA A 226 -12.26 -19.91 5.57
CA ALA A 226 -13.43 -19.94 6.44
C ALA A 226 -13.59 -18.66 7.27
N ASP A 227 -12.49 -18.05 7.68
CA ASP A 227 -12.40 -16.82 8.47
C ASP A 227 -12.37 -15.53 7.62
N VAL A 228 -12.31 -15.68 6.28
CA VAL A 228 -12.11 -14.58 5.34
C VAL A 228 -13.08 -14.64 4.15
N GLY A 229 -14.36 -14.96 4.39
CA GLY A 229 -15.43 -14.86 3.39
C GLY A 229 -15.71 -16.11 2.55
N GLY A 230 -15.01 -17.23 2.81
CA GLY A 230 -15.27 -18.53 2.21
C GLY A 230 -14.70 -18.70 0.79
N SER A 231 -14.39 -19.94 0.41
CA SER A 231 -13.57 -20.25 -0.77
C SER A 231 -14.18 -19.82 -2.12
N THR A 232 -15.50 -19.73 -2.22
CA THR A 232 -16.18 -19.43 -3.49
C THR A 232 -15.74 -18.09 -4.08
N MET A 233 -15.67 -17.05 -3.26
CA MET A 233 -15.29 -15.71 -3.70
C MET A 233 -13.79 -15.61 -3.99
N TRP A 234 -12.96 -16.32 -3.22
CA TRP A 234 -11.52 -16.41 -3.49
C TRP A 234 -11.21 -17.12 -4.80
N LYS A 235 -11.89 -18.23 -5.11
CA LYS A 235 -11.81 -18.89 -6.42
C LYS A 235 -12.20 -17.95 -7.55
N LYS A 236 -13.24 -17.13 -7.34
CA LYS A 236 -13.66 -16.10 -8.31
C LYS A 236 -12.56 -15.05 -8.48
N LEU A 237 -12.03 -14.49 -7.40
CA LEU A 237 -10.95 -13.49 -7.43
C LEU A 237 -9.73 -14.02 -8.18
N ALA A 238 -9.24 -15.20 -7.80
CA ALA A 238 -8.06 -15.82 -8.39
C ALA A 238 -8.21 -16.22 -9.87
N ARG A 239 -9.46 -16.36 -10.35
CA ARG A 239 -9.75 -16.65 -11.77
C ARG A 239 -9.93 -15.37 -12.59
N ASP A 240 -10.61 -14.38 -12.01
CA ASP A 240 -11.14 -13.24 -12.77
C ASP A 240 -10.30 -11.97 -12.64
N LEU A 241 -9.20 -11.99 -11.86
CA LEU A 241 -8.29 -10.85 -11.73
C LEU A 241 -7.58 -10.58 -13.06
N LYS A 242 -7.80 -9.39 -13.63
CA LYS A 242 -7.23 -8.99 -14.92
C LYS A 242 -5.97 -8.17 -14.71
N LEU A 243 -4.81 -8.82 -14.80
CA LEU A 243 -3.53 -8.12 -14.64
C LEU A 243 -3.26 -7.18 -15.82
N VAL A 244 -3.09 -5.91 -15.51
CA VAL A 244 -2.71 -4.91 -16.50
C VAL A 244 -1.19 -4.98 -16.64
N HIS A 245 -0.71 -5.82 -17.55
CA HIS A 245 0.73 -5.88 -17.85
C HIS A 245 1.11 -4.59 -18.59
N VAL A 246 1.87 -3.72 -17.94
CA VAL A 246 2.52 -2.59 -18.61
C VAL A 246 3.71 -3.18 -19.37
N ARG A 247 3.50 -3.51 -20.65
CA ARG A 247 4.58 -3.77 -21.60
C ARG A 247 5.28 -2.46 -21.97
#